data_AF-A0A940BCY1-F1
#
_entry.id   AF-A0A940BCY1-F1
#
_cell.length_a   1.000
_cell.length_b   1.000
_cell.length_c   1.000
_cell.angle_alpha   90.00
_cell.angle_beta   90.00
_cell.angle_gamma   90.00
#
_symmetry.space_group_name_H-M   'P 1'
#
loop_
_entity.id
_entity.type
_entity.pdbx_description
1 polymer ?
#
loop_
_entity_poly.entity_id
_entity_poly.type
_entity_poly.pdbx_seq_one_letter_code
_entity_poly.pdbx_strand_id
1 'polypeptide(L)'
;PEAEAIKKAVPQVPVIAAGHMQSPADCEALLARGGADMIGLARVLFADTDWIRKAEGEVKEPIRPCVQCGNCMRQIASAKPAFCAKWSVEERRQRLNPPSISL
;
A
#
# COMPACT_ATOMS: atom_id res chain seq x y z
N PRO A 1 15.29 -7.44 -4.15
CA PRO A 1 16.37 -7.97 -5.01
C PRO A 1 16.38 -7.37 -6.42
N GLU A 2 15.27 -7.39 -7.14
CA GLU A 2 15.18 -6.90 -8.52
C GLU A 2 15.38 -5.38 -8.60
N ALA A 3 14.71 -4.62 -7.73
CA ALA A 3 14.87 -3.17 -7.66
C ALA A 3 16.32 -2.75 -7.37
N GLU A 4 17.01 -3.48 -6.49
CA GLU A 4 18.41 -3.21 -6.16
C GLU A 4 19.35 -3.48 -7.35
N ALA A 5 19.09 -4.56 -8.10
CA ALA A 5 19.84 -4.86 -9.32
C ALA A 5 19.64 -3.77 -10.38
N ILE A 6 18.40 -3.29 -10.55
CA ILE A 6 18.08 -2.17 -11.45
C ILE A 6 18.79 -0.90 -10.96
N LYS A 7 18.70 -0.56 -9.68
CA LYS A 7 19.34 0.65 -9.13
C LYS A 7 20.86 0.66 -9.35
N LYS A 8 21.51 -0.50 -9.24
CA LYS A 8 22.94 -0.65 -9.56
C LYS A 8 23.25 -0.49 -11.05
N ALA A 9 22.37 -0.99 -11.93
CA ALA A 9 22.55 -0.90 -13.37
C ALA A 9 22.30 0.51 -13.93
N VAL A 10 21.41 1.29 -13.32
CA VAL A 10 21.04 2.64 -13.76
C VAL A 10 21.14 3.67 -12.63
N PRO A 11 22.35 3.97 -12.12
CA PRO A 11 22.53 4.79 -10.92
C PRO A 11 21.94 6.21 -11.03
N GLN A 12 21.90 6.76 -12.25
CA GLN A 12 21.41 8.12 -12.53
C GLN A 12 19.88 8.21 -12.72
N VAL A 13 19.19 7.07 -12.82
CA VAL A 13 17.74 7.03 -13.01
C VAL A 13 17.08 6.72 -11.66
N PRO A 14 16.10 7.53 -11.19
CA PRO A 14 15.34 7.21 -10.00
C PRO A 14 14.58 5.88 -10.14
N VAL A 15 14.73 4.99 -9.18
CA VAL A 15 14.09 3.67 -9.12
C VAL A 15 13.08 3.64 -7.98
N ILE A 16 11.83 3.34 -8.32
CA ILE A 16 10.76 3.10 -7.37
C ILE A 16 10.63 1.59 -7.18
N ALA A 17 10.92 1.08 -5.97
CA ALA A 17 10.65 -0.31 -5.65
C ALA A 17 9.17 -0.50 -5.34
N ALA A 18 8.55 -1.55 -5.87
CA ALA A 18 7.19 -1.96 -5.52
C ALA A 18 7.17 -3.48 -5.29
N GLY A 19 6.28 -3.94 -4.40
CA GLY A 19 6.10 -5.37 -4.12
C GLY A 19 6.54 -5.78 -2.72
N HIS A 20 5.64 -6.47 -2.01
CA HIS A 20 5.85 -7.10 -0.70
C HIS A 20 6.37 -6.25 0.47
N MET A 21 6.45 -4.93 0.32
CA MET A 21 6.69 -4.02 1.44
C MET A 21 5.44 -3.90 2.30
N GLN A 22 5.50 -4.43 3.53
CA GLN A 22 4.36 -4.48 4.44
C GLN A 22 4.48 -3.52 5.61
N SER A 23 5.70 -3.31 6.13
CA SER A 23 5.94 -2.41 7.26
C SER A 23 6.73 -1.17 6.83
N PRO A 24 6.54 -0.04 7.55
CA PRO A 24 7.39 1.14 7.36
C PRO A 24 8.87 0.85 7.58
N ALA A 25 9.20 -0.02 8.55
CA ALA A 25 10.57 -0.42 8.84
C ALA A 25 11.24 -1.15 7.65
N ASP A 26 10.51 -2.03 6.96
CA ASP A 26 11.04 -2.70 5.76
C ASP A 26 11.28 -1.71 4.61
N CYS A 27 10.39 -0.72 4.47
CA CYS A 27 10.52 0.35 3.48
C CYS A 27 11.78 1.18 3.76
N GLU A 28 11.94 1.63 5.00
CA GLU A 28 13.08 2.43 5.44
C GLU A 28 14.39 1.66 5.29
N ALA A 29 14.41 0.39 5.69
CA ALA A 29 15.60 -0.45 5.55
C ALA A 29 16.04 -0.63 4.08
N LEU A 30 15.10 -0.59 3.11
CA LEU A 30 15.43 -0.64 1.68
C LEU A 30 16.00 0.68 1.18
N LEU A 31 15.40 1.81 1.59
CA LEU A 31 15.88 3.14 1.24
C LEU A 31 17.25 3.42 1.83
N ALA A 32 17.45 3.15 3.13
CA ALA A 32 18.68 3.41 3.86
C ALA A 32 19.91 2.68 3.28
N ARG A 33 19.71 1.47 2.72
CA ARG A 33 20.79 0.72 2.06
C ARG A 33 20.97 1.04 0.57
N GLY A 34 20.27 2.06 0.05
CA GLY A 34 20.34 2.49 -1.35
C GLY A 34 19.72 1.51 -2.34
N GLY A 35 18.79 0.66 -1.88
CA GLY A 35 18.19 -0.37 -2.72
C GLY A 35 17.08 0.14 -3.65
N ALA A 36 16.57 1.33 -3.37
CA ALA A 36 15.64 2.10 -4.19
C ALA A 36 15.72 3.59 -3.80
N ASP A 37 15.22 4.47 -4.66
CA ASP A 37 15.09 5.90 -4.34
C ASP A 37 13.72 6.21 -3.72
N MET A 38 12.71 5.40 -4.04
CA MET A 38 11.34 5.57 -3.55
C MET A 38 10.64 4.21 -3.37
N ILE A 39 9.55 4.25 -2.61
CA ILE A 39 8.73 3.08 -2.26
C ILE A 39 7.33 3.24 -2.85
N GLY A 40 6.97 2.33 -3.74
CA GLY A 40 5.64 2.20 -4.33
C GLY A 40 4.73 1.34 -3.46
N LEU A 41 3.73 1.96 -2.84
CA LEU A 41 2.74 1.30 -1.98
C LEU A 41 1.35 1.35 -2.63
N ALA A 42 0.64 0.22 -2.59
CA ALA A 42 -0.73 0.12 -3.10
C ALA A 42 -1.64 -0.63 -2.12
N ARG A 43 -1.49 -1.95 -2.03
CA ARG A 43 -2.38 -2.82 -1.23
C ARG A 43 -2.37 -2.49 0.26
N VAL A 44 -1.25 -2.00 0.81
CA VAL A 44 -1.15 -1.62 2.22
C VAL A 44 -1.93 -0.33 2.52
N LEU A 45 -1.82 0.67 1.65
CA LEU A 45 -2.61 1.91 1.74
C LEU A 45 -4.11 1.64 1.53
N PHE A 46 -4.44 0.65 0.69
CA PHE A 46 -5.81 0.22 0.50
C PHE A 46 -6.35 -0.55 1.71
N ALA A 47 -5.54 -1.38 2.35
CA ALA A 47 -5.95 -2.09 3.56
C ALA A 47 -6.17 -1.12 4.74
N ASP A 48 -5.28 -0.14 4.88
CA ASP A 48 -5.22 0.82 5.97
C ASP A 48 -5.01 2.24 5.42
N THR A 49 -6.05 3.08 5.48
CA THR A 49 -5.97 4.46 4.96
C THR A 49 -5.13 5.40 5.83
N ASP A 50 -4.91 5.03 7.09
CA ASP A 50 -4.04 5.79 8.00
C ASP A 50 -2.61 5.23 8.00
N TRP A 51 -2.24 4.33 7.07
CA TRP A 51 -0.92 3.68 7.05
C TRP A 51 0.24 4.68 7.12
N ILE A 52 0.18 5.78 6.35
CA ILE A 52 1.21 6.83 6.34
C ILE A 52 1.26 7.55 7.69
N ARG A 53 0.11 8.01 8.18
CA ARG A 53 -0.01 8.70 9.47
C ARG A 53 0.46 7.83 10.65
N LYS A 54 0.22 6.52 10.58
CA LYS A 54 0.72 5.54 11.55
C LYS A 54 2.22 5.31 11.41
N ALA A 55 2.75 5.30 10.19
CA ALA A 55 4.19 5.22 9.93
C ALA A 55 4.93 6.45 10.48
N GLU A 56 4.32 7.64 10.38
CA GLU A 56 4.83 8.91 10.89
C GLU A 56 4.58 9.08 12.41
N GLY A 57 3.82 8.18 13.04
CA GLY A 57 3.51 8.22 14.47
C GLY A 57 2.41 9.20 14.87
N GLU A 58 1.71 9.80 13.91
CA GLU A 58 0.55 10.69 14.15
C GLU A 58 -0.67 9.93 14.70
N VAL A 59 -0.81 8.66 14.28
CA VAL A 59 -1.90 7.76 14.68
C VAL A 59 -1.27 6.59 15.43
N LYS A 60 -1.73 6.33 16.66
CA LYS A 60 -1.10 5.35 17.58
C LYS A 60 -1.59 3.92 17.40
N GLU A 61 -2.70 3.73 16.71
CA GLU A 61 -3.26 2.43 16.38
C GLU A 61 -2.29 1.65 15.48
N PRO A 62 -2.17 0.32 15.67
CA PRO A 62 -1.31 -0.48 14.82
C PRO A 62 -1.74 -0.44 13.37
N ILE A 63 -0.76 -0.57 12.47
CA ILE A 63 -1.00 -0.73 11.04
C ILE A 63 -1.78 -2.04 10.82
N ARG A 64 -2.89 -1.95 10.10
CA ARG A 64 -3.67 -3.11 9.64
C ARG A 64 -2.93 -3.77 8.47
N PRO A 65 -2.38 -4.98 8.64
CA PRO A 65 -1.54 -5.59 7.61
C PRO A 65 -2.38 -6.06 6.42
N CYS A 66 -1.81 -5.90 5.21
CA CYS A 66 -2.34 -6.54 4.02
C CYS A 66 -1.95 -8.01 3.98
N VAL A 67 -2.92 -8.91 4.14
CA VAL A 67 -2.70 -10.37 4.12
C VAL A 67 -2.58 -10.97 2.71
N GLN A 68 -2.49 -10.12 1.67
CA GLN A 68 -2.28 -10.53 0.28
C GLN A 68 -3.31 -11.55 -0.28
N CYS A 69 -4.54 -11.54 0.24
CA CYS A 69 -5.60 -12.50 -0.13
C CYS A 69 -6.08 -12.42 -1.60
N GLY A 70 -5.67 -11.42 -2.38
CA GLY A 70 -6.06 -11.26 -3.78
C GLY A 70 -7.51 -10.80 -4.04
N ASN A 71 -8.34 -10.61 -3.00
CA ASN A 71 -9.75 -10.19 -3.19
C ASN A 71 -9.87 -8.89 -4.02
N CYS A 72 -9.09 -7.87 -3.70
CA CYS A 72 -9.12 -6.60 -4.43
C CYS A 72 -8.88 -6.79 -5.94
N MET A 73 -7.87 -7.58 -6.31
CA MET A 73 -7.58 -7.90 -7.72
C MET A 73 -8.70 -8.73 -8.36
N ARG A 74 -9.28 -9.69 -7.63
CA ARG A 74 -10.40 -10.51 -8.14
C ARG A 74 -11.63 -9.65 -8.46
N GLN A 75 -11.95 -8.68 -7.61
CA GLN A 75 -13.07 -7.76 -7.86
C GLN A 75 -12.80 -6.92 -9.11
N ILE A 76 -11.60 -6.32 -9.21
CA ILE A 76 -11.19 -5.53 -10.39
C ILE A 76 -11.28 -6.36 -11.67
N ALA A 77 -10.73 -7.58 -11.66
CA ALA A 77 -10.78 -8.49 -12.80
C ALA A 77 -12.21 -8.90 -13.20
N SER A 78 -13.15 -8.83 -12.26
CA SER A 78 -14.57 -9.10 -12.48
C SER A 78 -15.39 -7.83 -12.80
N ALA A 79 -14.73 -6.70 -13.05
CA ALA A 79 -15.35 -5.38 -13.23
C ALA A 79 -16.30 -4.98 -12.08
N LYS A 80 -15.98 -5.41 -10.85
CA LYS A 80 -16.72 -5.07 -9.63
C LYS A 80 -15.94 -4.07 -8.79
N PRO A 81 -16.63 -3.22 -7.99
CA PRO A 81 -15.95 -2.36 -7.02
C PRO A 81 -15.04 -3.15 -6.08
N ALA A 82 -13.77 -2.75 -6.01
CA ALA A 82 -12.79 -3.40 -5.16
C ALA A 82 -13.01 -3.02 -3.69
N PHE A 83 -12.83 -3.99 -2.78
CA PHE A 83 -12.79 -3.74 -1.35
C PHE A 83 -11.75 -4.64 -0.68
N CYS A 84 -11.22 -4.19 0.46
CA CYS A 84 -10.30 -5.00 1.25
C CYS A 84 -11.08 -6.04 2.07
N ALA A 85 -10.63 -7.30 2.05
CA ALA A 85 -11.26 -8.37 2.83
C ALA A 85 -11.14 -8.16 4.36
N LYS A 86 -10.17 -7.34 4.80
CA LYS A 86 -9.96 -7.00 6.22
C LYS A 86 -10.86 -5.87 6.73
N TRP A 87 -11.56 -5.16 5.84
CA TRP A 87 -12.54 -4.15 6.24
C TRP A 87 -13.76 -4.84 6.86
N SER A 88 -14.30 -4.25 7.92
CA SER A 88 -15.60 -4.57 8.50
C SER A 88 -16.73 -4.39 7.48
N VAL A 89 -17.90 -4.97 7.75
CA VAL A 89 -19.09 -4.78 6.91
C VAL A 89 -19.45 -3.30 6.79
N GLU A 90 -19.31 -2.56 7.88
CA GLU A 90 -19.62 -1.13 7.92
C GLU A 90 -18.64 -0.30 7.08
N GLU A 91 -17.34 -0.50 7.25
CA GLU A 91 -16.32 0.16 6.41
C GLU A 91 -16.55 -0.11 4.91
N ARG A 92 -16.95 -1.33 4.54
CA ARG A 92 -17.26 -1.66 3.14
C ARG A 92 -18.47 -0.88 2.64
N ARG A 93 -19.55 -0.80 3.42
CA ARG A 93 -20.76 -0.06 3.04
C ARG A 93 -20.44 1.41 2.78
N GLN A 94 -19.74 2.04 3.72
CA GLN A 94 -19.39 3.46 3.63
C GLN A 94 -18.47 3.76 2.43
N ARG A 95 -17.49 2.88 2.16
CA ARG A 95 -16.49 3.11 1.10
C ARG A 95 -16.98 2.75 -0.30
N LEU A 96 -17.88 1.77 -0.42
CA LEU A 96 -18.42 1.35 -1.72
C LEU A 96 -19.60 2.22 -2.16
N ASN A 97 -20.36 2.76 -1.21
CA ASN A 97 -21.47 3.68 -1.46
C ASN A 97 -21.22 4.99 -0.69
N PRO A 98 -20.23 5.81 -1.11
CA PRO A 98 -20.03 7.10 -0.47
C PRO A 98 -21.31 7.94 -0.64
N PRO A 99 -21.69 8.74 0.37
CA PRO A 99 -22.79 9.68 0.21
C PRO A 99 -22.51 10.58 -0.99
N SER A 100 -23.54 10.82 -1.81
CA SER A 100 -23.43 11.75 -2.93
C SER A 100 -22.93 13.09 -2.41
N ILE A 101 -21.75 13.51 -2.85
CA ILE A 101 -21.25 14.86 -2.59
C ILE A 101 -22.21 15.79 -3.35
N SER A 102 -23.07 16.50 -2.61
CA SER A 102 -23.78 17.64 -3.16
C SER A 102 -22.72 18.70 -3.47
N LEU A 103 -22.40 18.86 -4.75
CA LEU A 103 -21.62 19.99 -5.27
C LEU A 103 -22.47 21.26 -5.26
#